data_AF-A0A0D1JNG9-F1
#
_entry.id   AF-A0A0D1JNG9-F1
#
_cell.length_a   1.000
_cell.length_b   1.000
_cell.length_c   1.000
_cell.angle_alpha   90.00
_cell.angle_beta   90.00
_cell.angle_gamma   90.00
#
_symmetry.space_group_name_H-M   'P 1'
#
loop_
_entity.id
_entity.type
_entity.pdbx_description
1 polymer ?
#
loop_
_entity_poly.entity_id
_entity_poly.type
_entity_poly.pdbx_seq_one_letter_code
_entity_poly.pdbx_strand_id
1 'polypeptide(L)'
;MAQKLQPHFADVQAHYDLSDDFFRLFLDPSQTYSCAYFERDDMTLEQAQMAKIDLALGKLGLAPGMTLLDVGCGWGATMRRAIEKYDV
;
A
#
# COMPACT_ATOMS: atom_id res chain seq x y z
N MET A 1 28.92 4.89 17.26
CA MET A 1 28.17 5.64 16.24
C MET A 1 27.45 4.64 15.36
N ALA A 2 26.15 4.78 15.14
CA ALA A 2 25.43 3.90 14.22
C ALA A 2 25.95 4.11 12.79
N GLN A 3 26.26 3.03 12.08
CA GLN A 3 26.66 3.11 10.69
C GLN A 3 25.45 3.54 9.85
N LYS A 4 25.60 4.58 9.03
CA LYS A 4 24.51 5.04 8.15
C LYS A 4 24.33 4.04 7.01
N LEU A 5 23.19 3.35 6.99
CA LEU A 5 22.75 2.58 5.84
C LEU A 5 22.30 3.54 4.73
N GLN A 6 22.59 3.18 3.48
CA GLN A 6 22.22 3.96 2.30
C GLN A 6 21.03 3.30 1.59
N PRO A 7 19.96 4.03 1.25
CA PRO A 7 18.88 3.48 0.43
C PRO A 7 19.33 3.19 -1.00
N HIS A 8 18.82 2.11 -1.57
CA HIS A 8 19.14 1.65 -2.93
C HIS A 8 18.22 2.29 -3.98
N PHE A 9 18.29 3.61 -4.13
CA PHE A 9 17.38 4.35 -5.03
C PHE A 9 17.42 3.86 -6.48
N ALA A 10 18.62 3.66 -7.05
CA ALA A 10 18.76 3.28 -8.45
C ALA A 10 18.03 1.98 -8.80
N ASP A 11 18.13 0.96 -7.95
CA ASP A 11 17.51 -0.35 -8.18
C ASP A 11 15.98 -0.26 -8.06
N VAL A 12 15.48 0.51 -7.09
CA VAL A 12 14.04 0.69 -6.84
C VAL A 12 13.40 1.52 -7.96
N GLN A 13 13.99 2.67 -8.30
CA GLN A 13 13.45 3.58 -9.32
C GLN A 13 13.46 2.94 -10.72
N ALA A 14 14.43 2.07 -11.02
CA ALA A 14 14.45 1.33 -12.29
C ALA A 14 13.18 0.49 -12.52
N HIS A 15 12.47 0.10 -11.45
CA HIS A 15 11.19 -0.60 -11.56
C HIS A 15 9.99 0.35 -11.40
N TYR A 16 9.90 1.08 -10.28
CA TYR A 16 8.68 1.80 -9.91
C TYR A 16 8.53 3.17 -10.59
N ASP A 17 9.62 3.77 -11.09
CA ASP A 17 9.58 5.04 -11.83
C ASP A 17 9.48 4.84 -13.36
N LEU A 18 9.09 3.63 -13.82
CA LEU A 18 8.93 3.34 -15.25
C LEU A 18 7.92 4.27 -15.93
N SER A 19 6.71 4.37 -15.37
CA SER A 19 5.66 5.35 -15.70
C SER A 19 4.39 4.99 -14.93
N ASP A 20 3.80 5.95 -14.24
CA ASP A 20 2.49 5.75 -13.59
C ASP A 20 1.42 5.33 -14.60
N ASP A 21 1.43 5.90 -15.80
CA ASP A 21 0.45 5.58 -16.85
C ASP A 21 0.61 4.15 -17.34
N PHE A 22 1.85 3.64 -17.38
CA PHE A 22 2.11 2.24 -17.71
C PHE A 22 1.54 1.31 -16.63
N PHE A 23 1.76 1.61 -15.35
CA PHE A 23 1.22 0.80 -14.25
C PHE A 23 -0.32 0.82 -14.19
N ARG A 24 -0.95 1.96 -14.52
CA ARG A 24 -2.42 2.08 -14.64
C ARG A 24 -3.04 1.15 -15.67
N LEU A 25 -2.27 0.61 -16.62
CA LEU A 25 -2.78 -0.33 -17.63
C LEU A 25 -3.18 -1.69 -17.04
N PHE A 26 -2.64 -2.07 -15.88
CA PHE A 26 -2.83 -3.42 -15.34
C PHE A 26 -3.04 -3.50 -13.82
N LEU A 27 -2.69 -2.47 -13.06
CA LEU A 27 -3.06 -2.42 -11.65
C LEU A 27 -4.56 -2.13 -11.50
N ASP A 28 -5.11 -2.47 -10.34
CA ASP A 28 -6.47 -2.06 -9.99
C ASP A 28 -6.55 -0.53 -9.80
N PRO A 29 -7.74 0.09 -9.82
CA PRO A 29 -7.88 1.55 -9.70
C PRO A 29 -7.24 2.19 -8.46
N SER A 30 -7.04 1.43 -7.38
CA SER A 30 -6.35 1.92 -6.18
C SER A 30 -4.83 2.06 -6.37
N GLN A 31 -4.28 1.49 -7.44
CA GLN A 31 -2.84 1.35 -7.70
C GLN A 31 -2.12 0.55 -6.60
N THR A 32 -2.79 -0.44 -6.00
CA THR A 32 -2.17 -1.29 -4.99
C THR A 32 -1.28 -2.32 -5.66
N TYR A 33 0.03 -2.25 -5.41
CA TYR A 33 0.99 -3.14 -6.02
C TYR A 33 1.62 -4.11 -5.02
N SER A 34 0.78 -5.04 -4.55
CA SER A 34 1.14 -6.18 -3.70
C SER A 34 0.04 -7.25 -3.79
N CYS A 35 0.23 -8.40 -3.17
CA CYS A 35 -0.75 -9.48 -3.18
C CYS A 35 -2.09 -9.01 -2.62
N ALA A 36 -3.19 -9.32 -3.32
CA ALA A 36 -4.56 -9.07 -2.87
C ALA A 36 -5.03 -10.19 -1.91
N TYR A 37 -6.15 -9.95 -1.22
CA TYR A 37 -6.76 -10.91 -0.30
C TYR A 37 -8.22 -11.13 -0.70
N PHE A 38 -8.47 -12.23 -1.38
CA PHE A 38 -9.80 -12.64 -1.82
C PHE A 38 -10.52 -13.32 -0.65
N GLU A 39 -11.14 -12.51 0.22
CA GLU A 39 -11.94 -13.01 1.34
C GLU A 39 -13.20 -13.76 0.86
N ARG A 40 -13.68 -13.44 -0.34
CA ARG A 40 -14.68 -14.20 -1.09
C ARG A 40 -14.18 -14.48 -2.50
N ASP A 41 -14.58 -15.63 -3.04
CA ASP A 41 -14.16 -16.08 -4.37
C ASP A 41 -14.66 -15.20 -5.53
N ASP A 42 -15.66 -14.35 -5.28
CA ASP A 42 -16.32 -13.50 -6.28
C ASP A 42 -15.80 -12.04 -6.31
N MET A 43 -14.77 -11.72 -5.51
CA MET A 43 -14.26 -10.37 -5.42
C MET A 43 -13.57 -9.93 -6.71
N THR A 44 -13.80 -8.67 -7.10
CA THR A 44 -12.91 -8.01 -8.06
C THR A 44 -11.53 -7.79 -7.44
N LEU A 45 -10.50 -7.56 -8.27
CA LEU A 45 -9.16 -7.27 -7.77
C LEU A 45 -9.14 -6.05 -6.84
N GLU A 46 -9.84 -4.98 -7.19
CA GLU A 46 -9.95 -3.77 -6.37
C GLU A 46 -10.55 -4.07 -4.99
N GLN A 47 -11.63 -4.85 -4.94
CA GLN A 47 -12.26 -5.28 -3.68
C GLN A 47 -11.29 -6.12 -2.84
N ALA A 48 -10.59 -7.07 -3.46
CA ALA A 48 -9.60 -7.91 -2.79
C ALA A 48 -8.37 -7.12 -2.31
N GLN A 49 -7.99 -6.03 -2.99
CA GLN A 49 -6.94 -5.13 -2.52
C GLN A 49 -7.37 -4.32 -1.31
N MET A 50 -8.60 -3.79 -1.31
CA MET A 50 -9.17 -3.11 -0.14
C MET A 50 -9.30 -4.06 1.05
N ALA A 51 -9.78 -5.28 0.83
CA ALA A 51 -9.85 -6.32 1.86
C ALA A 51 -8.46 -6.64 2.44
N LYS A 52 -7.43 -6.71 1.60
CA LYS A 52 -6.05 -6.91 2.04
C LYS A 52 -5.50 -5.75 2.87
N ILE A 53 -5.75 -4.51 2.45
CA ILE A 53 -5.36 -3.32 3.21
C ILE A 53 -6.05 -3.33 4.57
N ASP A 54 -7.35 -3.60 4.59
CA ASP A 54 -8.13 -3.69 5.83
C ASP A 54 -7.64 -4.82 6.75
N LEU A 55 -7.26 -5.97 6.19
CA LEU A 55 -6.65 -7.08 6.92
C LEU A 55 -5.31 -6.68 7.57
N ALA A 56 -4.47 -5.93 6.87
CA ALA A 56 -3.18 -5.48 7.40
C ALA A 56 -3.37 -4.44 8.51
N LEU A 57 -4.16 -3.39 8.26
CA LEU A 57 -4.43 -2.32 9.22
C LEU A 57 -5.17 -2.84 10.47
N GLY A 58 -6.11 -3.77 10.29
CA GLY A 58 -6.89 -4.36 11.38
C GLY A 58 -6.05 -5.14 12.41
N LYS A 59 -4.82 -5.50 12.07
CA LYS A 59 -3.88 -6.17 12.99
C LYS A 59 -3.07 -5.22 13.86
N LEU A 60 -3.08 -3.92 13.56
CA LEU A 60 -2.23 -2.93 14.21
C LEU A 60 -2.86 -2.30 15.46
N GLY A 61 -4.15 -2.56 15.72
CA GLY A 61 -4.85 -1.96 16.87
C GLY A 61 -4.94 -0.43 16.78
N LEU A 62 -5.12 0.10 15.57
CA LEU A 62 -5.18 1.55 15.32
C LEU A 62 -6.33 2.19 16.09
N ALA A 63 -6.09 3.40 16.60
CA ALA A 63 -7.08 4.26 17.21
C ALA A 63 -6.95 5.69 16.66
N PRO A 64 -8.05 6.45 16.57
CA PRO A 64 -8.03 7.83 16.10
C PRO A 64 -6.96 8.70 16.76
N GLY A 65 -6.26 9.51 15.96
CA GLY A 65 -5.20 10.40 16.39
C GLY A 65 -3.83 9.74 16.59
N MET A 66 -3.69 8.44 16.33
CA MET A 66 -2.37 7.82 16.20
C MET A 66 -1.62 8.36 14.97
N THR A 67 -0.33 8.07 14.88
CA THR A 67 0.46 8.28 13.66
C THR A 67 0.92 6.94 13.12
N LEU A 68 0.51 6.60 11.91
CA LEU A 68 0.96 5.40 11.21
C LEU A 68 2.17 5.71 10.32
N LEU A 69 3.18 4.83 10.35
CA LEU A 69 4.31 4.84 9.42
C LEU A 69 4.12 3.73 8.38
N ASP A 70 3.95 4.10 7.11
CA ASP A 70 3.92 3.18 5.97
C ASP A 70 5.26 3.25 5.22
N VAL A 71 6.12 2.24 5.41
CA VAL A 71 7.46 2.18 4.80
C VAL A 71 7.37 1.51 3.44
N GLY A 72 7.58 2.30 2.37
CA GLY A 72 7.38 1.82 0.99
C GLY A 72 5.91 1.90 0.58
N CYS A 73 5.27 3.03 0.84
CA CYS A 73 3.82 3.24 0.69
C CYS A 73 3.27 3.18 -0.75
N GLY A 74 4.13 2.98 -1.75
CA GLY A 74 3.75 2.92 -3.16
C GLY A 74 2.94 4.15 -3.59
N TRP A 75 1.82 3.92 -4.29
CA TRP A 75 0.88 4.97 -4.70
C TRP A 75 -0.12 5.40 -3.60
N GLY A 76 0.10 4.97 -2.35
CA GLY A 76 -0.56 5.52 -1.15
C GLY A 76 -1.97 5.02 -0.85
N ALA A 77 -2.44 3.94 -1.47
CA ALA A 77 -3.76 3.38 -1.20
C ALA A 77 -3.96 2.99 0.28
N THR A 78 -2.94 2.36 0.88
CA THR A 78 -2.95 1.97 2.31
C THR A 78 -3.07 3.18 3.22
N MET A 79 -2.27 4.23 2.98
CA MET A 79 -2.30 5.45 3.80
C MET A 79 -3.65 6.17 3.70
N ARG A 80 -4.19 6.32 2.48
CA ARG A 80 -5.53 6.92 2.30
C ARG A 80 -6.61 6.13 3.04
N ARG A 81 -6.57 4.80 2.93
CA ARG A 81 -7.50 3.91 3.64
C ARG A 81 -7.35 3.98 5.17
N ALA A 82 -6.12 4.15 5.68
CA ALA A 82 -5.86 4.32 7.10
C ALA A 82 -6.51 5.59 7.65
N ILE A 83 -6.34 6.72 6.95
CA ILE A 83 -6.98 8.00 7.31
C ILE A 83 -8.50 7.86 7.29
N GLU A 84 -9.06 7.36 6.18
CA GLU A 84 -10.51 7.27 5.97
C GLU A 84 -11.22 6.33 6.97
N LYS A 85 -10.57 5.22 7.35
CA LYS A 85 -11.21 4.17 8.16
C LYS A 85 -10.86 4.25 9.65
N TYR A 86 -9.69 4.79 9.99
CA TYR A 86 -9.17 4.76 11.36
C TYR A 86 -8.83 6.15 11.94
N ASP A 87 -8.85 7.23 11.15
CA ASP A 87 -8.41 8.57 11.56
C ASP A 87 -6.95 8.59 12.06
N VAL A 88 -6.07 7.93 11.29
CA VAL A 88 -4.63 7.73 11.54
C VAL A 88 -3.80 8.00 10.29
#